data_AF-A0A967T5M1-F1
#
_entry.id   AF-A0A967T5M1-F1
#
_cell.length_a   1.000
_cell.length_b   1.000
_cell.length_c   1.000
_cell.angle_alpha   90.00
_cell.angle_beta   90.00
_cell.angle_gamma   90.00
#
_symmetry.space_group_name_H-M   'P 1'
#
loop_
_entity.id
_entity.type
_entity.pdbx_description
1 polymer ?
#
loop_
_entity_poly.entity_id
_entity_poly.type
_entity_poly.pdbx_seq_one_letter_code
_entity_poly.pdbx_strand_id
1 'polypeptide(L)'
;NSCSSTDKQSETVYAEKVNEWHQDRIDNLLGPEDWLKLAGLYKLEEGQHSFGSDSTNDLVFPPKAAPTIGTVTKEDTTVTVQ
;
A
#
# COMPACT_ATOMS: atom_id res chain seq x y z
N ASN A 1 -47.61 18.57 15.11
CA ASN A 1 -46.57 18.83 14.08
C ASN A 1 -45.23 19.03 14.77
N SER A 2 -44.49 17.97 15.12
CA SER A 2 -43.17 18.14 15.75
C SER A 2 -42.30 16.89 15.66
N CYS A 3 -42.02 16.43 14.44
CA CYS A 3 -40.93 15.49 14.14
C CYS A 3 -40.48 15.78 12.71
N SER A 4 -39.42 16.57 12.53
CA SER A 4 -38.76 16.79 11.23
C SER A 4 -37.39 17.46 11.35
N SER A 5 -37.09 18.11 12.47
CA SER A 5 -35.85 18.88 12.64
C SER A 5 -34.66 18.06 13.11
N THR A 6 -34.90 17.03 13.93
CA THR A 6 -33.85 16.24 14.59
C THR A 6 -33.23 15.19 13.68
N ASP A 7 -34.00 14.60 12.76
CA ASP A 7 -33.53 13.55 11.86
C ASP A 7 -32.53 14.06 10.81
N LYS A 8 -32.80 15.24 10.24
CA LYS A 8 -31.89 15.87 9.26
C LYS A 8 -30.55 16.27 9.89
N GLN A 9 -30.56 16.75 11.13
CA GLN A 9 -29.35 17.10 11.86
C GLN A 9 -28.53 15.86 12.24
N SER A 10 -29.19 14.74 12.52
CA SER A 10 -28.54 13.43 12.73
C SER A 10 -27.91 12.90 11.44
N GLU A 11 -28.57 13.02 10.30
CA GLU A 11 -28.04 12.60 8.99
C GLU A 11 -26.81 13.42 8.59
N THR A 12 -26.82 14.75 8.78
CA THR A 12 -25.65 15.60 8.48
C THR A 12 -24.47 15.28 9.38
N VAL A 13 -24.70 15.10 10.69
CA VAL A 13 -23.63 14.73 11.65
C VAL A 13 -23.07 13.34 11.34
N TYR A 14 -23.90 12.40 10.91
CA TYR A 14 -23.44 11.08 10.48
C TYR A 14 -22.59 11.17 9.20
N ALA A 15 -23.03 11.93 8.21
CA ALA A 15 -22.29 12.13 6.96
C ALA A 15 -20.93 12.81 7.21
N GLU A 16 -20.86 13.81 8.09
CA GLU A 16 -19.61 14.45 8.50
C GLU A 16 -18.63 13.45 9.12
N LYS A 17 -19.09 12.59 10.04
CA LYS A 17 -18.25 11.54 10.64
C LYS A 17 -17.73 10.53 9.62
N VAL A 18 -18.54 10.17 8.63
CA VAL A 18 -18.12 9.26 7.55
C VAL A 18 -17.05 9.92 6.68
N ASN A 19 -17.22 11.22 6.37
CA ASN A 19 -16.25 11.98 5.59
C ASN A 19 -14.93 12.14 6.34
N GLU A 20 -14.96 12.45 7.65
CA GLU A 20 -13.75 12.51 8.49
C GLU A 20 -13.02 11.18 8.51
N TRP A 21 -13.73 10.07 8.78
CA TRP A 21 -13.13 8.73 8.75
C TRP A 21 -12.50 8.40 7.38
N HIS A 22 -13.16 8.78 6.30
CA HIS A 22 -12.65 8.54 4.95
C HIS A 22 -11.35 9.33 4.72
N GLN A 23 -11.34 10.61 5.09
CA GLN A 23 -10.16 11.47 4.94
C GLN A 23 -8.99 10.95 5.78
N ASP A 24 -9.23 10.61 7.05
CA ASP A 24 -8.21 10.01 7.93
C ASP A 24 -7.63 8.74 7.31
N ARG A 25 -8.48 7.91 6.72
CA ARG A 25 -8.03 6.70 6.04
C ARG A 25 -7.17 7.02 4.82
N ILE A 26 -7.56 7.97 3.98
CA ILE A 26 -6.76 8.39 2.81
C ILE A 26 -5.41 8.97 3.25
N ASP A 27 -5.39 9.79 4.29
CA ASP A 27 -4.16 10.41 4.79
C ASP A 27 -3.20 9.35 5.37
N ASN A 28 -3.74 8.36 6.08
CA ASN A 28 -2.97 7.20 6.50
C ASN A 28 -2.49 6.36 5.31
N LEU A 29 -3.32 6.19 4.27
CA LEU A 29 -3.01 5.41 3.06
C LEU A 29 -1.98 6.05 2.13
N LEU A 30 -1.78 7.36 2.21
CA LEU A 30 -0.85 8.09 1.34
C LEU A 30 0.33 8.69 2.13
N GLY A 31 0.27 8.55 3.46
CA GLY A 31 1.21 9.11 4.41
C GLY A 31 2.64 8.54 4.31
N PRO A 32 3.60 9.15 5.02
CA PRO A 32 5.01 8.71 5.02
C PRO A 32 5.22 7.30 5.59
N GLU A 33 4.39 6.89 6.57
CA GLU A 33 4.46 5.61 7.29
C GLU A 33 3.36 4.62 6.82
N ASP A 34 2.99 4.72 5.55
CA ASP A 34 1.87 3.97 4.99
C ASP A 34 2.25 2.53 4.56
N TRP A 35 1.26 1.62 4.61
CA TRP A 35 1.40 0.21 4.21
C TRP A 35 1.29 -0.03 2.70
N LEU A 36 0.68 0.88 1.95
CA LEU A 36 0.52 0.84 0.49
C LEU A 36 1.79 1.27 -0.26
N LYS A 37 2.76 1.90 0.41
CA LYS A 37 4.13 2.13 -0.08
C LYS A 37 4.96 0.84 -0.19
N LEU A 38 4.35 -0.27 -0.56
CA LEU A 38 5.07 -1.48 -0.93
C LEU A 38 5.80 -1.22 -2.24
N ALA A 39 7.13 -1.07 -2.16
CA ALA A 39 7.97 -1.36 -3.31
C ALA A 39 7.81 -2.84 -3.66
N GLY A 40 7.80 -3.18 -4.95
CA GLY A 40 7.72 -4.58 -5.36
C GLY A 40 6.37 -5.06 -5.87
N LEU A 41 5.41 -4.17 -6.17
CA LEU A 41 4.20 -4.53 -6.95
C LEU A 41 4.53 -4.74 -8.43
N TYR A 42 5.48 -5.64 -8.70
CA TYR A 42 5.89 -6.03 -10.03
C TYR A 42 5.22 -7.35 -10.38
N LYS A 43 4.84 -7.48 -11.65
CA LYS A 43 4.60 -8.81 -12.21
C LYS A 43 5.96 -9.50 -12.29
N LEU A 44 6.16 -10.55 -11.51
CA LEU A 44 7.37 -11.34 -11.54
C LEU A 44 7.32 -12.29 -12.74
N GLU A 45 8.22 -12.09 -13.70
CA GLU A 45 8.37 -13.00 -14.83
C GLU A 45 9.10 -14.28 -14.39
N GLU A 46 8.97 -15.34 -15.17
CA GLU A 46 9.62 -16.63 -14.91
C GLU A 46 11.15 -16.49 -14.86
N GLY A 47 11.79 -17.23 -13.96
CA GLY A 47 13.25 -17.24 -13.81
C GLY A 47 13.74 -16.58 -12.52
N GLN A 48 15.04 -16.28 -12.48
CA GLN A 48 15.74 -15.73 -11.31
C GLN A 48 15.98 -14.22 -11.48
N HIS A 49 15.71 -13.46 -10.41
CA HIS A 49 15.86 -12.01 -10.37
C HIS A 49 16.60 -11.60 -9.10
N SER A 50 17.64 -10.78 -9.25
CA SER A 50 18.34 -10.13 -8.15
C SER A 50 17.52 -8.95 -7.60
N PHE A 51 17.62 -8.68 -6.30
CA PHE A 51 16.91 -7.55 -5.69
C PHE A 51 17.69 -6.86 -4.56
N GLY A 52 17.51 -5.55 -4.47
CA GLY A 52 18.22 -4.66 -3.53
C GLY A 52 18.19 -3.21 -4.00
N SER A 53 18.81 -2.29 -3.26
CA SER A 53 18.84 -0.87 -3.62
C SER A 53 19.90 -0.51 -4.67
N ASP A 54 20.81 -1.42 -5.00
CA ASP A 54 21.77 -1.21 -6.07
C ASP A 54 21.04 -1.20 -7.43
N SER A 55 21.38 -0.23 -8.28
CA SER A 55 20.82 -0.06 -9.63
C SER A 55 21.14 -1.21 -10.60
N THR A 56 22.08 -2.07 -10.24
CA THR A 56 22.47 -3.24 -11.03
C THR A 56 21.57 -4.46 -10.79
N ASN A 57 20.70 -4.44 -9.77
CA ASN A 57 19.73 -5.50 -9.54
C ASN A 57 18.59 -5.47 -10.58
N ASP A 58 17.99 -6.62 -10.84
CA ASP A 58 16.81 -6.73 -11.70
C ASP A 58 15.59 -6.05 -11.07
N LEU A 59 15.44 -6.18 -9.75
CA LEU A 59 14.39 -5.55 -8.96
C LEU A 59 15.00 -4.51 -8.00
N VAL A 60 15.04 -3.25 -8.46
CA VAL A 60 15.62 -2.15 -7.69
C VAL A 60 14.65 -1.64 -6.63
N PHE A 61 15.08 -1.67 -5.38
CA PHE A 61 14.33 -1.22 -4.21
C PHE A 61 14.72 0.21 -3.82
N PRO A 62 13.88 0.92 -3.05
CA PRO A 62 14.22 2.25 -2.56
C PRO A 62 15.55 2.28 -1.78
N PRO A 63 16.26 3.43 -1.76
CA PRO A 63 17.61 3.55 -1.17
C PRO A 63 17.76 3.14 0.30
N LYS A 64 16.66 3.05 1.05
CA LYS A 64 16.64 2.59 2.45
C LYS A 64 16.96 1.10 2.59
N ALA A 65 16.77 0.30 1.53
CA ALA A 65 17.08 -1.12 1.51
C ALA A 65 18.59 -1.38 1.35
N ALA A 66 19.05 -2.58 1.71
CA ALA A 66 20.45 -2.97 1.47
C ALA A 66 20.75 -3.01 -0.05
N PRO A 67 21.99 -2.67 -0.49
CA PRO A 67 22.35 -2.66 -1.91
C PRO A 67 22.07 -3.99 -2.61
N THR A 68 22.35 -5.10 -1.93
CA THR A 68 22.03 -6.46 -2.37
C THR A 68 21.34 -7.17 -1.22
N ILE A 69 20.15 -7.72 -1.46
CA ILE A 69 19.40 -8.46 -0.46
C ILE A 69 19.47 -9.96 -0.75
N GLY A 70 19.27 -10.34 -2.02
CA GLY A 70 19.30 -11.74 -2.43
C GLY A 70 18.75 -11.94 -3.84
N THR A 71 18.27 -13.16 -4.09
CA THR A 71 17.61 -13.52 -5.36
C THR A 71 16.23 -14.10 -5.11
N VAL A 72 15.30 -13.77 -6.00
CA VAL A 72 13.98 -14.38 -6.05
C VAL A 72 13.88 -15.21 -7.33
N THR A 73 13.43 -16.45 -7.20
CA THR A 73 13.22 -17.35 -8.34
C THR A 73 11.74 -17.69 -8.45
N LYS A 74 11.17 -17.48 -9.64
CA LYS A 74 9.81 -17.88 -9.98
C LYS A 74 9.85 -19.08 -10.92
N GLU A 75 9.21 -20.16 -10.48
CA GLU A 75 8.98 -21.40 -11.21
C GLU A 75 7.49 -21.75 -11.18
N ASP A 76 6.80 -21.58 -12.31
CA ASP A 76 5.35 -21.72 -12.47
C ASP A 76 4.56 -20.87 -11.45
N THR A 77 4.06 -21.52 -10.39
CA THR A 77 3.30 -20.92 -9.28
C THR A 77 4.13 -20.78 -8.00
N THR A 78 5.37 -21.26 -8.01
CA THR A 78 6.26 -21.29 -6.86
C THR A 78 7.21 -20.10 -6.92
N VAL A 79 7.37 -19.41 -5.79
CA VAL A 79 8.33 -18.32 -5.62
C VAL A 79 9.23 -18.65 -4.44
N THR A 80 10.54 -18.64 -4.66
CA THR A 80 11.55 -18.91 -3.62
C THR A 80 12.47 -17.71 -3.47
N VAL A 81 12.89 -17.42 -2.24
CA VAL A 81 13.86 -16.36 -1.92
C VAL A 81 15.11 -17.00 -1.32
N GLN A 82 16.28 -16.59 -1.79
CA GLN A 82 17.60 -17.03 -1.34
C GLN A 82 18.47 -15.85 -0.95
#